data_AF-A0A0V0HRM0-F1
#
_entry.id   AF-A0A0V0HRM0-F1
#
_cell.length_a   1.000
_cell.length_b   1.000
_cell.length_c   1.000
_cell.angle_alpha   90.00
_cell.angle_beta   90.00
_cell.angle_gamma   90.00
#
_symmetry.space_group_name_H-M   'P 1'
#
loop_
_entity.id
_entity.type
_entity.pdbx_description
1 polymer ?
#
loop_
_entity_poly.entity_id
_entity_poly.type
_entity_poly.pdbx_seq_one_letter_code
_entity_poly.pdbx_strand_id
1 'polypeptide(L)'
;MAIKVALKDPHGVLDNWDSTSVDPCSWAMVTCSSESLVIGLGAPSQNLSGTFSPSIGNLTNLQIILLQNNNITGPIPKEIGRLSKLQTLDLSDNFFTGDIPVSLGHLSDLKYMRLNNNSLSGEIPVSLANMSQLTLVDLSFNNLSGPVPRFPAKKFNIVGNPLICETGSEPDCYGMQLLPMSMTLNGSESSPSGKQKGHKIALVFGSTLGCIFLLVLGIGLFLWSRHRHNQQAFFDVKDRHHEEVSLGNLRRFQFKDLQIATNNFSNKNILGKGGFGNVY
;
A
#
# COMPACT_ATOMS: atom_id res chain seq x y z
N MET A 1 -23.18 -0.87 9.66
CA MET A 1 -22.44 -0.87 10.94
C MET A 1 -21.41 -1.95 11.14
N ALA A 2 -21.56 -3.15 10.56
CA ALA A 2 -20.57 -4.21 10.72
C ALA A 2 -19.14 -3.81 10.32
N ILE A 3 -18.95 -2.91 9.34
CA ILE A 3 -17.63 -2.39 8.95
C ILE A 3 -16.99 -1.58 10.10
N LYS A 4 -17.72 -0.60 10.66
CA LYS A 4 -17.26 0.20 11.81
C LYS A 4 -16.89 -0.69 13.00
N VAL A 5 -17.72 -1.68 13.31
CA VAL A 5 -17.52 -2.58 14.48
C VAL A 5 -16.28 -3.46 14.34
N ALA A 6 -15.94 -3.86 13.11
CA ALA A 6 -14.76 -4.69 12.86
C ALA A 6 -13.44 -3.89 12.94
N LEU A 7 -13.51 -2.57 12.81
CA LEU A 7 -12.37 -1.67 12.86
C LEU A 7 -12.20 -1.08 14.26
N LYS A 8 -10.94 -0.91 14.66
CA LYS A 8 -10.55 -0.13 15.82
C LYS A 8 -10.07 1.23 15.33
N ASP A 9 -10.72 2.27 15.82
CA ASP A 9 -10.50 3.65 15.39
C ASP A 9 -9.98 4.48 16.55
N PRO A 10 -8.65 4.72 16.65
CA PRO A 10 -8.07 5.46 17.75
C PRO A 10 -8.36 6.97 17.71
N HIS A 11 -8.82 7.49 16.57
CA HIS A 11 -9.01 8.92 16.34
C HIS A 11 -10.48 9.32 16.20
N GLY A 12 -11.40 8.38 16.28
CA GLY A 12 -12.85 8.63 16.19
C GLY A 12 -13.28 9.15 14.82
N VAL A 13 -12.52 8.87 13.76
CA VAL A 13 -12.83 9.34 12.40
C VAL A 13 -14.09 8.68 11.81
N LEU A 14 -14.48 7.54 12.36
CA LEU A 14 -15.70 6.79 12.02
C LEU A 14 -16.82 7.05 13.05
N ASP A 15 -16.65 7.96 14.01
CA ASP A 15 -17.61 8.17 15.11
C ASP A 15 -19.00 8.54 14.59
N ASN A 16 -19.08 9.38 13.55
CA ASN A 16 -20.34 9.81 12.97
C ASN A 16 -21.03 8.75 12.08
N TRP A 17 -20.44 7.55 11.93
CA TRP A 17 -21.13 6.41 11.35
C TRP A 17 -22.13 5.88 12.39
N ASP A 18 -23.34 6.43 12.34
CA ASP A 18 -24.43 6.09 13.25
C ASP A 18 -25.60 5.43 12.50
N SER A 19 -26.07 4.28 13.00
CA SER A 19 -27.18 3.52 12.43
C SER A 19 -28.50 4.25 12.60
N THR A 20 -28.55 5.23 13.49
CA THR A 20 -29.73 6.09 13.69
C THR A 20 -29.75 7.27 12.73
N SER A 21 -28.63 7.59 12.06
CA SER A 21 -28.61 8.60 11.00
C SER A 21 -29.36 8.09 9.78
N VAL A 22 -30.27 8.93 9.25
CA VAL A 22 -31.11 8.63 8.10
C VAL A 22 -30.29 8.51 6.81
N ASP A 23 -29.15 9.20 6.73
CA ASP A 23 -28.37 9.31 5.50
C ASP A 23 -26.87 9.02 5.72
N PRO A 24 -26.37 7.87 5.22
CA PRO A 24 -24.95 7.53 5.20
C PRO A 24 -24.07 8.53 4.44
N CYS A 25 -24.63 9.36 3.57
CA CYS A 25 -23.89 10.36 2.81
C CYS A 25 -23.40 11.53 3.65
N SER A 26 -23.91 11.68 4.88
CA SER A 26 -23.41 12.63 5.87
C SER A 26 -22.21 12.11 6.66
N TRP A 27 -21.87 10.82 6.52
CA TRP A 27 -20.81 10.20 7.29
C TRP A 27 -19.43 10.64 6.80
N ALA A 28 -18.49 10.77 7.74
CA ALA A 28 -17.11 11.07 7.39
C ALA A 28 -16.56 9.90 6.58
N MET A 29 -15.63 10.16 5.66
CA MET A 29 -14.96 9.11 4.89
C MET A 29 -15.90 8.28 4.00
N VAL A 30 -17.15 8.73 3.79
CA VAL A 30 -18.12 8.17 2.84
C VAL A 30 -18.35 9.17 1.72
N THR A 31 -18.44 8.68 0.49
CA THR A 31 -18.77 9.48 -0.68
C THR A 31 -20.01 8.93 -1.34
N CYS A 32 -20.95 9.82 -1.68
CA CYS A 32 -22.18 9.48 -2.37
C CYS A 32 -22.28 10.08 -3.76
N SER A 33 -23.08 9.43 -4.61
CA SER A 33 -23.51 9.98 -5.89
C SER A 33 -24.55 11.09 -5.71
N SER A 34 -24.93 11.74 -6.82
CA SER A 34 -26.05 12.68 -6.87
C SER A 34 -27.41 12.07 -6.52
N GLU A 35 -27.51 10.74 -6.53
CA GLU A 35 -28.73 9.99 -6.19
C GLU A 35 -28.70 9.46 -4.74
N SER A 36 -27.81 10.01 -3.90
CA SER A 36 -27.62 9.58 -2.50
C SER A 36 -27.24 8.10 -2.34
N LEU A 37 -26.58 7.52 -3.35
CA LEU A 37 -26.04 6.16 -3.26
C LEU A 37 -24.59 6.21 -2.79
N VAL A 38 -24.23 5.38 -1.82
CA VAL A 38 -22.84 5.24 -1.37
C VAL A 38 -21.99 4.63 -2.50
N ILE A 39 -21.05 5.41 -3.01
CA ILE A 39 -20.14 5.03 -4.10
C ILE A 39 -18.68 4.98 -3.67
N GLY A 40 -18.32 5.59 -2.53
CA GLY A 40 -16.95 5.60 -2.04
C GLY A 40 -16.87 5.39 -0.54
N LEU A 41 -15.87 4.63 -0.12
CA LEU A 41 -15.47 4.47 1.28
C LEU A 41 -13.96 4.66 1.36
N GLY A 42 -13.52 5.68 2.09
CA GLY A 42 -12.13 6.12 2.05
C GLY A 42 -11.63 6.70 3.37
N ALA A 43 -10.85 5.92 4.13
CA ALA A 43 -10.22 6.36 5.38
C ALA A 43 -8.70 6.08 5.38
N PRO A 44 -7.95 6.67 4.43
CA PRO A 44 -6.50 6.43 4.33
C PRO A 44 -5.74 7.13 5.47
N SER A 45 -4.64 6.52 5.94
CA SER A 45 -3.74 7.14 6.92
C SER A 45 -4.41 7.51 8.25
N GLN A 46 -5.34 6.70 8.73
CA GLN A 46 -6.11 6.96 9.96
C GLN A 46 -5.70 6.05 11.13
N ASN A 47 -4.62 5.29 10.97
CA ASN A 47 -4.14 4.33 11.97
C ASN A 47 -5.23 3.32 12.41
N LEU A 48 -6.16 2.99 11.49
CA LEU A 48 -7.22 2.03 11.74
C LEU A 48 -6.62 0.63 11.90
N SER A 49 -7.08 -0.12 12.88
CA SER A 49 -6.68 -1.52 13.06
C SER A 49 -7.90 -2.44 13.15
N GLY A 50 -7.71 -3.72 13.44
CA GLY A 50 -8.79 -4.72 13.41
C GLY A 50 -8.84 -5.46 12.09
N THR A 51 -10.05 -5.84 11.64
CA THR A 51 -10.23 -6.64 10.40
C THR A 51 -11.21 -5.96 9.46
N PHE A 52 -11.09 -6.27 8.16
CA PHE A 52 -12.04 -5.75 7.18
C PHE A 52 -13.28 -6.63 7.11
N SER A 53 -14.46 -6.06 7.34
CA SER A 53 -15.70 -6.84 7.48
C SER A 53 -16.22 -7.36 6.12
N PRO A 54 -16.64 -8.64 6.03
CA PRO A 54 -17.34 -9.20 4.87
C PRO A 54 -18.60 -8.45 4.44
N SER A 55 -19.20 -7.68 5.36
CA SER A 55 -20.40 -6.88 5.07
C SER A 55 -20.17 -5.78 4.02
N ILE A 56 -18.92 -5.49 3.67
CA ILE A 56 -18.58 -4.61 2.54
C ILE A 56 -19.26 -5.04 1.24
N GLY A 57 -19.43 -6.36 1.03
CA GLY A 57 -20.07 -6.90 -0.17
C GLY A 57 -21.56 -6.57 -0.32
N ASN A 58 -22.19 -5.97 0.70
CA ASN A 58 -23.58 -5.51 0.63
C ASN A 58 -23.70 -4.11 -0.02
N LEU A 59 -22.60 -3.36 -0.14
CA LEU A 59 -22.59 -2.01 -0.71
C LEU A 59 -22.36 -2.05 -2.22
N THR A 60 -23.27 -2.67 -2.97
CA THR A 60 -23.12 -3.02 -4.40
C THR A 60 -22.95 -1.83 -5.35
N ASN A 61 -23.20 -0.60 -4.89
CA ASN A 61 -22.95 0.62 -5.65
C ASN A 61 -21.53 1.20 -5.47
N LEU A 62 -20.70 0.60 -4.62
CA LEU A 62 -19.33 1.06 -4.40
C LEU A 62 -18.51 1.01 -5.69
N GLN A 63 -17.85 2.13 -5.95
CA GLN A 63 -16.91 2.35 -7.03
C GLN A 63 -15.48 2.51 -6.49
N ILE A 64 -15.33 2.98 -5.25
CA ILE A 64 -14.03 3.33 -4.67
C ILE A 64 -13.92 2.78 -3.24
N ILE A 65 -12.85 2.04 -2.97
CA ILE A 65 -12.42 1.64 -1.63
C ILE A 65 -10.97 2.09 -1.43
N LEU A 66 -10.74 2.96 -0.44
CA LEU A 66 -9.42 3.51 -0.09
C LEU A 66 -9.15 3.31 1.41
N LEU A 67 -8.35 2.30 1.75
CA LEU A 67 -7.97 1.98 3.13
C LEU A 67 -6.46 1.93 3.32
N GLN A 68 -5.70 2.52 2.39
CA GLN A 68 -4.25 2.46 2.41
C GLN A 68 -3.62 3.16 3.60
N ASN A 69 -2.41 2.71 3.96
CA ASN A 69 -1.62 3.24 5.07
C ASN A 69 -2.40 3.18 6.40
N ASN A 70 -2.88 1.99 6.74
CA ASN A 70 -3.51 1.71 8.03
C ASN A 70 -2.86 0.47 8.65
N ASN A 71 -3.39 0.02 9.78
CA ASN A 71 -2.89 -1.12 10.54
C ASN A 71 -3.90 -2.29 10.52
N ILE A 72 -4.65 -2.45 9.42
CA ILE A 72 -5.70 -3.46 9.26
C ILE A 72 -5.07 -4.83 9.03
N THR A 73 -5.64 -5.85 9.66
CA THR A 73 -5.12 -7.23 9.69
C THR A 73 -6.15 -8.24 9.18
N GLY A 74 -5.73 -9.49 9.01
CA GLY A 74 -6.59 -10.59 8.59
C GLY A 74 -6.77 -10.67 7.07
N PRO A 75 -7.66 -11.56 6.60
CA PRO A 75 -7.83 -11.78 5.17
C PRO A 75 -8.63 -10.67 4.49
N ILE A 76 -8.36 -10.47 3.21
CA ILE A 76 -9.23 -9.69 2.33
C ILE A 76 -10.56 -10.46 2.18
N PRO A 77 -11.72 -9.87 2.51
CA PRO A 77 -13.00 -10.56 2.37
C PRO A 77 -13.32 -10.89 0.91
N LYS A 78 -13.64 -12.17 0.64
CA LYS A 78 -14.04 -12.63 -0.71
C LYS A 78 -15.30 -11.92 -1.22
N GLU A 79 -16.12 -11.40 -0.31
CA GLU A 79 -17.36 -10.68 -0.58
C GLU A 79 -17.13 -9.37 -1.34
N ILE A 80 -15.91 -8.82 -1.34
CA ILE A 80 -15.53 -7.70 -2.21
C ILE A 80 -15.80 -8.04 -3.68
N GLY A 81 -15.63 -9.30 -4.08
CA GLY A 81 -15.94 -9.77 -5.44
C GLY A 81 -17.40 -9.62 -5.88
N ARG A 82 -18.32 -9.21 -4.99
CA ARG A 82 -19.72 -8.88 -5.32
C ARG A 82 -19.90 -7.44 -5.81
N LEU A 83 -18.88 -6.59 -5.69
CA LEU A 83 -18.94 -5.16 -5.99
C LEU A 83 -18.66 -4.89 -7.47
N SER A 84 -19.55 -5.30 -8.36
CA SER A 84 -19.31 -5.25 -9.82
C SER A 84 -18.99 -3.86 -10.38
N LYS A 85 -19.41 -2.79 -9.69
CA LYS A 85 -19.13 -1.38 -10.07
C LYS A 85 -17.80 -0.85 -9.53
N LEU A 86 -17.03 -1.65 -8.79
CA LEU A 86 -15.79 -1.21 -8.15
C LEU A 86 -14.72 -0.91 -9.20
N GLN A 87 -14.22 0.33 -9.19
CA GLN A 87 -13.21 0.82 -10.12
C GLN A 87 -11.83 0.97 -9.47
N THR A 88 -11.79 1.28 -8.18
CA THR A 88 -10.55 1.47 -7.41
C THR A 88 -10.61 0.69 -6.10
N LEU A 89 -9.60 -0.17 -5.91
CA LEU A 89 -9.35 -0.88 -4.66
C LEU A 89 -7.92 -0.60 -4.22
N ASP A 90 -7.76 0.18 -3.16
CA ASP A 90 -6.46 0.48 -2.56
C ASP A 90 -6.43 0.03 -1.09
N LEU A 91 -5.74 -1.09 -0.86
CA LEU A 91 -5.51 -1.69 0.46
C LEU A 91 -4.01 -1.70 0.80
N SER A 92 -3.21 -0.92 0.09
CA SER A 92 -1.75 -0.90 0.24
C SER A 92 -1.32 -0.44 1.62
N ASP A 93 -0.10 -0.81 2.03
CA ASP A 93 0.50 -0.41 3.32
C ASP A 93 -0.42 -0.75 4.50
N ASN A 94 -0.72 -2.04 4.66
CA ASN A 94 -1.50 -2.61 5.76
C ASN A 94 -0.85 -3.94 6.20
N PHE A 95 -1.55 -4.74 7.01
CA PHE A 95 -1.12 -6.06 7.47
C PHE A 95 -2.12 -7.14 7.05
N PHE A 96 -2.72 -7.01 5.86
CA PHE A 96 -3.59 -8.06 5.33
C PHE A 96 -2.79 -9.35 5.12
N THR A 97 -3.39 -10.49 5.48
CA THR A 97 -2.78 -11.82 5.42
C THR A 97 -3.63 -12.78 4.59
N GLY A 98 -3.10 -13.98 4.31
CA GLY A 98 -3.80 -14.99 3.53
C GLY A 98 -3.83 -14.67 2.04
N ASP A 99 -4.64 -15.44 1.32
CA ASP A 99 -4.60 -15.42 -0.15
C ASP A 99 -5.38 -14.25 -0.75
N ILE A 100 -4.99 -13.83 -1.95
CA ILE A 100 -5.80 -12.92 -2.76
C ILE A 100 -7.08 -13.66 -3.18
N PRO A 101 -8.29 -13.22 -2.80
CA PRO A 101 -9.50 -13.96 -3.11
C PRO A 101 -9.74 -14.08 -4.62
N VAL A 102 -9.94 -15.31 -5.11
CA VAL A 102 -10.25 -15.59 -6.54
C VAL A 102 -11.46 -14.77 -7.03
N SER A 103 -12.40 -14.46 -6.13
CA SER A 103 -13.59 -13.65 -6.41
C SER A 103 -13.30 -12.21 -6.80
N LEU A 104 -12.11 -11.67 -6.53
CA LEU A 104 -11.71 -10.36 -7.04
C LEU A 104 -11.64 -10.34 -8.58
N GLY A 105 -11.47 -11.51 -9.21
CA GLY A 105 -11.57 -11.66 -10.66
C GLY A 105 -12.96 -11.39 -11.25
N HIS A 106 -14.00 -11.25 -10.41
CA HIS A 106 -15.37 -10.92 -10.86
C HIS A 106 -15.60 -9.40 -11.01
N LEU A 107 -14.64 -8.57 -10.64
CA LEU A 107 -14.77 -7.11 -10.63
C LEU A 107 -14.54 -6.53 -12.03
N SER A 108 -15.52 -6.68 -12.92
CA SER A 108 -15.39 -6.33 -14.35
C SER A 108 -14.96 -4.89 -14.62
N ASP A 109 -15.30 -3.96 -13.73
CA ASP A 109 -15.06 -2.52 -13.92
C ASP A 109 -13.78 -2.02 -13.21
N LEU A 110 -13.03 -2.92 -12.56
CA LEU A 110 -11.87 -2.55 -11.77
C LEU A 110 -10.72 -2.09 -12.65
N LYS A 111 -10.19 -0.90 -12.35
CA LYS A 111 -9.10 -0.25 -13.10
C LYS A 111 -7.80 -0.18 -12.31
N TYR A 112 -7.91 0.03 -11.01
CA TYR A 112 -6.77 0.23 -10.12
C TYR A 112 -6.86 -0.72 -8.93
N MET A 113 -5.90 -1.63 -8.84
CA MET A 113 -5.76 -2.55 -7.72
C MET A 113 -4.38 -2.36 -7.10
N ARG A 114 -4.34 -1.92 -5.84
CA ARG A 114 -3.11 -1.86 -5.05
C ARG A 114 -3.27 -2.67 -3.78
N LEU A 115 -2.49 -3.74 -3.69
CA LEU A 115 -2.41 -4.63 -2.53
C LEU A 115 -0.97 -4.71 -2.00
N ASN A 116 -0.07 -3.85 -2.49
CA ASN A 116 1.34 -3.85 -2.13
C ASN A 116 1.57 -3.53 -0.64
N ASN A 117 2.75 -3.91 -0.13
CA ASN A 117 3.14 -3.69 1.26
C ASN A 117 2.12 -4.29 2.24
N ASN A 118 1.86 -5.58 2.10
CA ASN A 118 1.02 -6.37 3.00
C ASN A 118 1.74 -7.69 3.33
N SER A 119 1.04 -8.63 3.95
CA SER A 119 1.53 -9.98 4.24
C SER A 119 0.69 -11.05 3.52
N LEU A 120 0.20 -10.72 2.32
CA LEU A 120 -0.58 -11.64 1.49
C LEU A 120 0.28 -12.81 1.03
N SER A 121 -0.32 -13.99 0.94
CA SER A 121 0.34 -15.26 0.61
C SER A 121 -0.36 -15.98 -0.54
N GLY A 122 0.16 -17.14 -0.92
CA GLY A 122 -0.45 -17.99 -1.94
C GLY A 122 -0.21 -17.48 -3.36
N GLU A 123 -0.90 -18.12 -4.30
CA GLU A 123 -0.76 -17.83 -5.73
C GLU A 123 -1.58 -16.61 -6.16
N ILE A 124 -1.11 -15.92 -7.20
CA ILE A 124 -1.88 -14.86 -7.85
C ILE A 124 -3.01 -15.51 -8.66
N PRO A 125 -4.30 -15.23 -8.37
CA PRO A 125 -5.39 -15.87 -9.08
C PRO A 125 -5.39 -15.53 -10.57
N VAL A 126 -5.41 -16.56 -11.43
CA VAL A 126 -5.50 -16.40 -12.90
C VAL A 126 -6.74 -15.61 -13.32
N SER A 127 -7.81 -15.63 -12.51
CA SER A 127 -9.01 -14.83 -12.74
C SER A 127 -8.72 -13.31 -12.83
N LEU A 128 -7.68 -12.82 -12.14
CA LEU A 128 -7.27 -11.42 -12.23
C LEU A 128 -6.67 -11.06 -13.59
N ALA A 129 -6.02 -12.02 -14.26
CA ALA A 129 -5.46 -11.81 -15.59
C ALA A 129 -6.54 -11.70 -16.68
N ASN A 130 -7.76 -12.17 -16.41
CA ASN A 130 -8.89 -12.07 -17.34
C ASN A 130 -9.60 -10.70 -17.28
N MET A 131 -9.21 -9.82 -16.35
CA MET A 131 -9.87 -8.52 -16.15
C MET A 131 -9.34 -7.49 -17.14
N SER A 132 -10.10 -7.23 -18.20
CA SER A 132 -9.70 -6.37 -19.32
C SER A 132 -9.63 -4.86 -19.01
N GLN A 133 -10.29 -4.41 -17.93
CA GLN A 133 -10.30 -3.00 -17.52
C GLN A 133 -9.11 -2.62 -16.62
N LEU A 134 -8.36 -3.60 -16.09
CA LEU A 134 -7.24 -3.34 -15.20
C LEU A 134 -6.18 -2.52 -15.93
N THR A 135 -5.85 -1.36 -15.35
CA THR A 135 -4.84 -0.45 -15.87
C THR A 135 -3.59 -0.49 -14.99
N LEU A 136 -3.77 -0.61 -13.67
CA LEU A 136 -2.69 -0.71 -12.70
C LEU A 136 -2.96 -1.84 -11.71
N VAL A 137 -1.97 -2.69 -11.54
CA VAL A 137 -1.94 -3.76 -10.54
C VAL A 137 -0.61 -3.67 -9.81
N ASP A 138 -0.64 -3.40 -8.50
CA ASP A 138 0.55 -3.44 -7.65
C ASP A 138 0.36 -4.46 -6.53
N LEU A 139 1.16 -5.52 -6.59
CA LEU A 139 1.21 -6.64 -5.64
C LEU A 139 2.59 -6.74 -4.96
N SER A 140 3.44 -5.73 -5.12
CA SER A 140 4.81 -5.73 -4.59
C SER A 140 4.86 -5.84 -3.06
N PHE A 141 5.97 -6.32 -2.52
CA PHE A 141 6.24 -6.44 -1.09
C PHE A 141 5.11 -7.19 -0.34
N ASN A 142 4.91 -8.43 -0.75
CA ASN A 142 4.04 -9.42 -0.09
C ASN A 142 4.79 -10.76 0.02
N ASN A 143 4.11 -11.83 0.40
CA ASN A 143 4.63 -13.18 0.49
C ASN A 143 3.96 -14.12 -0.54
N LEU A 144 3.63 -13.57 -1.73
CA LEU A 144 3.01 -14.32 -2.82
C LEU A 144 3.97 -15.35 -3.40
N SER A 145 3.41 -16.44 -3.92
CA SER A 145 4.14 -17.59 -4.44
C SER A 145 3.63 -18.06 -5.80
N GLY A 146 4.36 -18.99 -6.41
CA GLY A 146 3.93 -19.66 -7.63
C GLY A 146 4.15 -18.86 -8.91
N PRO A 147 3.52 -19.27 -10.03
CA PRO A 147 3.69 -18.63 -11.33
C PRO A 147 3.02 -17.25 -11.39
N VAL A 148 3.48 -16.40 -12.31
CA VAL A 148 2.91 -15.07 -12.55
C VAL A 148 1.99 -15.12 -13.77
N PRO A 149 0.66 -14.95 -13.59
CA PRO A 149 -0.27 -14.85 -14.72
C PRO A 149 0.09 -13.68 -15.64
N ARG A 150 -0.19 -13.83 -16.94
CA ARG A 150 0.02 -12.75 -17.91
C ARG A 150 -1.07 -11.69 -17.81
N PHE A 151 -0.78 -10.60 -17.12
CA PHE A 151 -1.72 -9.49 -16.97
C PHE A 151 -1.83 -8.61 -18.23
N PRO A 152 -3.04 -8.19 -18.63
CA PRO A 152 -3.24 -7.19 -19.69
C PRO A 152 -3.01 -5.74 -19.20
N ALA A 153 -2.74 -5.55 -17.90
CA ALA A 153 -2.62 -4.23 -17.30
C ALA A 153 -1.42 -3.44 -17.83
N LYS A 154 -1.60 -2.12 -18.01
CA LYS A 154 -0.54 -1.21 -18.49
C LYS A 154 0.62 -1.10 -17.50
N LYS A 155 0.33 -1.18 -16.21
CA LYS A 155 1.32 -1.14 -15.12
C LYS A 155 1.10 -2.33 -14.20
N PHE A 156 2.13 -3.15 -14.04
CA PHE A 156 2.12 -4.33 -13.19
C PHE A 156 3.41 -4.38 -12.37
N ASN A 157 3.28 -4.54 -11.05
CA ASN A 157 4.42 -4.63 -10.14
C ASN A 157 4.22 -5.79 -9.15
N ILE A 158 5.25 -6.62 -9.02
CA ILE A 158 5.31 -7.81 -8.15
C ILE A 158 6.63 -7.90 -7.39
N VAL A 159 7.47 -6.86 -7.46
CA VAL A 159 8.80 -6.85 -6.82
C VAL A 159 8.67 -7.09 -5.32
N GLY A 160 9.60 -7.82 -4.71
CA GLY A 160 9.59 -8.05 -3.26
C GLY A 160 8.63 -9.14 -2.80
N ASN A 161 8.23 -10.05 -3.69
CA ASN A 161 7.61 -11.33 -3.36
C ASN A 161 8.65 -12.45 -3.50
N PRO A 162 9.23 -12.97 -2.41
CA PRO A 162 10.37 -13.88 -2.49
C PRO A 162 10.04 -15.30 -2.99
N LEU A 163 8.76 -15.70 -2.94
CA LEU A 163 8.31 -17.05 -3.31
C LEU A 163 7.72 -17.15 -4.73
N ILE A 164 7.63 -16.03 -5.47
CA ILE A 164 7.18 -16.05 -6.86
C ILE A 164 8.28 -16.70 -7.71
N CYS A 165 7.90 -17.66 -8.55
CA CYS A 165 8.84 -18.37 -9.43
C CYS A 165 10.03 -19.00 -8.68
N GLU A 166 9.78 -19.59 -7.51
CA GLU A 166 10.82 -20.10 -6.60
C GLU A 166 11.80 -21.06 -7.30
N THR A 167 11.29 -21.95 -8.16
CA THR A 167 12.15 -22.93 -8.87
C THR A 167 12.65 -22.42 -10.23
N GLY A 168 12.04 -21.35 -10.77
CA GLY A 168 12.27 -20.84 -12.12
C GLY A 168 11.89 -21.82 -13.25
N SER A 169 11.30 -22.96 -12.90
CA SER A 169 10.92 -24.04 -13.82
C SER A 169 9.44 -24.04 -14.17
N GLU A 170 8.66 -23.15 -13.53
CA GLU A 170 7.25 -23.01 -13.77
C GLU A 170 6.97 -22.45 -15.18
N PRO A 171 5.93 -22.95 -15.88
CA PRO A 171 5.67 -22.61 -17.29
C PRO A 171 5.54 -21.11 -17.59
N ASP A 172 5.10 -20.30 -16.63
CA ASP A 172 4.86 -18.86 -16.83
C ASP A 172 5.98 -17.97 -16.27
N CYS A 173 7.07 -18.57 -15.77
CA CYS A 173 8.17 -17.85 -15.11
C CYS A 173 9.37 -17.56 -16.03
N TYR A 174 9.22 -17.71 -17.35
CA TYR A 174 10.27 -17.63 -18.37
C TYR A 174 11.35 -16.57 -18.10
N GLY A 175 12.49 -17.03 -17.54
CA GLY A 175 13.68 -16.20 -17.38
C GLY A 175 13.63 -15.15 -16.28
N MET A 176 12.61 -15.15 -15.41
CA MET A 176 12.65 -14.39 -14.16
C MET A 176 13.56 -15.12 -13.17
N GLN A 177 14.87 -14.99 -13.39
CA GLN A 177 15.86 -15.48 -12.46
C GLN A 177 15.79 -14.63 -11.20
N LEU A 178 15.19 -15.16 -10.14
CA LEU A 178 15.26 -14.54 -8.82
C LEU A 178 16.74 -14.44 -8.44
N LEU A 179 17.17 -13.23 -8.08
CA LEU A 179 18.40 -13.08 -7.31
C LEU A 179 18.16 -13.75 -5.96
N PRO A 180 18.90 -14.82 -5.60
CA PRO A 180 18.72 -15.45 -4.31
C PRO A 180 19.02 -14.42 -3.22
N MET A 181 18.05 -14.17 -2.34
CA MET A 181 18.29 -13.46 -1.06
C MET A 181 18.95 -14.38 -0.02
N SER A 182 19.52 -15.50 -0.45
CA SER A 182 20.34 -16.36 0.39
C SER A 182 21.78 -16.34 -0.12
N MET A 183 22.66 -15.74 0.66
CA MET A 183 24.06 -16.12 0.61
C MET A 183 24.16 -17.51 1.23
N THR A 184 24.24 -18.53 0.39
CA THR A 184 24.67 -19.86 0.80
C THR A 184 26.16 -19.82 1.12
N LEU A 185 26.50 -19.65 2.39
CA LEU A 185 27.85 -19.97 2.88
C LEU A 185 27.96 -21.49 2.99
N ASN A 186 28.46 -22.15 1.94
CA ASN A 186 29.03 -23.49 1.98
C ASN A 186 29.85 -23.68 0.70
N GLY A 187 31.13 -24.04 0.70
CA GLY A 187 32.11 -24.34 1.75
C GLY A 187 33.39 -24.81 1.07
N SER A 188 34.49 -25.02 1.81
CA SER A 188 35.44 -26.10 1.51
C SER A 188 36.50 -26.28 2.60
N GLU A 189 36.64 -27.56 2.96
CA GLU A 189 37.87 -28.30 3.27
C GLU A 189 38.49 -28.29 4.68
N SER A 190 38.77 -29.53 5.10
CA SER A 190 39.35 -29.97 6.35
C SER A 190 40.87 -30.21 6.27
N SER A 191 41.52 -29.94 7.41
CA SER A 191 42.71 -30.58 8.02
C SER A 191 44.14 -30.18 7.60
N PRO A 192 45.19 -30.32 8.48
CA PRO A 192 45.21 -30.82 9.87
C PRO A 192 46.03 -29.99 10.92
N SER A 193 45.78 -30.30 12.21
CA SER A 193 46.69 -30.34 13.38
C SER A 193 47.82 -29.29 13.57
N GLY A 194 47.69 -28.44 14.61
CA GLY A 194 48.80 -27.72 15.26
C GLY A 194 48.43 -27.20 16.66
N LYS A 195 49.26 -27.52 17.68
CA LYS A 195 49.00 -27.32 19.12
C LYS A 195 49.00 -25.86 19.61
N GLN A 196 48.10 -25.59 20.57
CA GLN A 196 48.10 -24.64 21.71
C GLN A 196 48.97 -23.35 21.69
N LYS A 197 48.36 -22.19 22.00
CA LYS A 197 48.40 -21.51 23.33
C LYS A 197 47.74 -20.11 23.31
N GLY A 198 47.04 -19.79 24.41
CA GLY A 198 46.98 -18.42 24.97
C GLY A 198 45.76 -17.54 24.67
N HIS A 199 44.72 -17.61 25.50
CA HIS A 199 43.75 -16.52 25.67
C HIS A 199 44.33 -15.44 26.61
N LYS A 200 44.22 -14.17 26.20
CA LYS A 200 44.34 -12.86 26.90
C LYS A 200 44.94 -11.89 25.88
N ILE A 201 44.19 -11.04 25.18
CA ILE A 201 43.57 -9.80 25.66
C ILE A 201 42.32 -9.54 24.82
N ALA A 202 41.13 -9.78 25.38
CA ALA A 202 39.85 -9.43 24.79
C ALA A 202 39.00 -8.81 25.90
N LEU A 203 39.08 -7.49 26.04
CA LEU A 203 38.14 -6.62 26.75
C LEU A 203 38.81 -5.23 26.79
N VAL A 204 38.59 -4.43 25.75
CA VAL A 204 38.59 -2.94 25.72
C VAL A 204 38.33 -2.45 24.29
N PHE A 205 38.68 -3.21 23.23
CA PHE A 205 38.46 -2.77 21.84
C PHE A 205 37.14 -3.23 21.18
N GLY A 206 36.45 -4.23 21.73
CA GLY A 206 35.18 -4.73 21.18
C GLY A 206 33.97 -3.86 21.51
N SER A 207 34.00 -3.12 22.63
CA SER A 207 32.89 -2.27 23.06
C SER A 207 32.82 -0.98 22.25
N THR A 208 33.95 -0.36 21.91
CA THR A 208 34.00 0.90 21.16
C THR A 208 33.58 0.71 19.70
N LEU A 209 34.07 -0.35 19.05
CA LEU A 209 33.65 -0.71 17.69
C LEU A 209 32.17 -1.10 17.62
N GLY A 210 31.65 -1.82 18.62
CA GLY A 210 30.23 -2.17 18.72
C GLY A 210 29.33 -0.94 18.89
N CYS A 211 29.71 0.00 19.76
CA CYS A 211 28.95 1.24 19.96
C CYS A 211 28.98 2.14 18.71
N ILE A 212 30.10 2.23 18.00
CA ILE A 212 30.21 2.98 16.75
C ILE A 212 29.31 2.35 15.68
N PHE A 213 29.29 1.03 15.57
CA PHE A 213 28.42 0.32 14.61
C PHE A 213 26.93 0.54 14.89
N LEU A 214 26.51 0.52 16.16
CA LEU A 214 25.12 0.78 16.55
C LEU A 214 24.71 2.24 16.32
N LEU A 215 25.62 3.20 16.55
CA LEU A 215 25.36 4.61 16.26
C LEU A 215 25.24 4.85 14.74
N VAL A 216 26.10 4.24 13.93
CA VAL A 216 26.02 4.34 12.46
C VAL A 216 24.74 3.70 11.93
N LEU A 217 24.32 2.54 12.47
CA LEU A 217 23.04 1.93 12.14
C LEU A 217 21.86 2.80 12.57
N GLY A 218 21.89 3.37 13.77
CA GLY A 218 20.85 4.27 14.26
C GLY A 218 20.71 5.54 13.41
N ILE A 219 21.83 6.14 13.02
CA ILE A 219 21.85 7.32 12.12
C ILE A 219 21.39 6.90 10.72
N GLY A 220 21.80 5.74 10.22
CA GLY A 220 21.34 5.19 8.94
C GLY A 220 19.84 4.96 8.91
N LEU A 221 19.27 4.36 9.96
CA LEU A 221 17.83 4.16 10.11
C LEU A 221 17.07 5.47 10.31
N PHE A 222 17.65 6.44 11.02
CA PHE A 222 17.06 7.77 11.19
C PHE A 222 17.07 8.57 9.89
N LEU A 223 18.18 8.55 9.14
CA LEU A 223 18.28 9.19 7.84
C LEU A 223 17.43 8.46 6.80
N TRP A 224 17.28 7.14 6.87
CA TRP A 224 16.37 6.37 6.02
C TRP A 224 14.90 6.64 6.35
N SER A 225 14.55 6.69 7.64
CA SER A 225 13.21 7.09 8.11
C SER A 225 12.89 8.53 7.67
N ARG A 226 13.84 9.45 7.84
CA ARG A 226 13.71 10.84 7.40
C ARG A 226 13.71 10.97 5.88
N HIS A 227 14.44 10.12 5.16
CA HIS A 227 14.44 10.08 3.69
C HIS A 227 13.13 9.50 3.16
N ARG A 228 12.61 8.42 3.75
CA ARG A 228 11.29 7.86 3.45
C ARG A 228 10.18 8.86 3.76
N HIS A 229 10.33 9.65 4.83
CA HIS A 229 9.44 10.75 5.16
C HIS A 229 9.61 11.97 4.22
N ASN A 230 10.82 12.26 3.72
CA ASN A 230 11.07 13.34 2.76
C ASN A 230 10.76 12.94 1.29
N GLN A 231 10.68 11.66 0.96
CA GLN A 231 10.33 11.19 -0.39
C GLN A 231 8.83 11.30 -0.69
N GLN A 232 7.99 11.73 0.26
CA GLN A 232 6.65 12.23 -0.06
C GLN A 232 6.65 13.62 -0.74
N ALA A 233 7.81 14.17 -1.09
CA ALA A 233 7.93 15.34 -1.95
C ALA A 233 8.83 15.06 -3.17
N PHE A 234 8.41 14.16 -4.07
CA PHE A 234 8.79 14.26 -5.48
C PHE A 234 7.75 13.55 -6.38
N PHE A 235 6.73 14.31 -6.76
CA PHE A 235 5.97 14.03 -7.98
C PHE A 235 6.94 14.30 -9.14
N ASP A 236 7.61 13.28 -9.67
CA ASP A 236 8.30 13.42 -10.95
C ASP A 236 7.23 13.51 -12.03
N VAL A 237 6.83 14.75 -12.32
CA VAL A 237 6.00 15.09 -13.47
C VAL A 237 6.86 14.88 -14.72
N LYS A 238 6.80 13.67 -15.25
CA LYS A 238 7.11 13.42 -16.65
C LYS A 238 6.18 12.35 -17.21
N ASP A 239 4.91 12.73 -17.36
CA ASP A 239 4.11 12.18 -18.46
C ASP A 239 3.25 13.30 -19.04
N ARG A 240 3.70 13.81 -20.17
CA ARG A 240 2.88 14.61 -21.07
C ARG A 240 1.93 13.64 -21.75
N HIS A 241 0.69 13.53 -21.30
CA HIS A 241 -0.47 13.34 -22.17
C HIS A 241 -1.74 13.67 -21.36
N HIS A 242 -2.37 14.79 -21.73
CA HIS A 242 -3.64 15.25 -21.19
C HIS A 242 -4.77 14.40 -21.76
N GLU A 243 -5.58 13.82 -20.87
CA GLU A 243 -7.01 13.57 -21.13
C GLU A 243 -7.80 14.31 -20.05
N GLU A 244 -8.69 15.17 -20.51
CA GLU A 244 -9.43 16.14 -19.70
C GLU A 244 -10.62 15.47 -19.02
N VAL A 245 -10.67 15.55 -17.68
CA VAL A 245 -11.91 15.33 -16.93
C VAL A 245 -12.53 16.71 -16.69
N SER A 246 -13.61 16.99 -17.41
CA SER A 246 -14.36 18.24 -17.31
C SER A 246 -15.22 18.24 -16.04
N LEU A 247 -14.69 18.81 -14.95
CA LEU A 247 -15.46 19.21 -13.78
C LEU A 247 -15.95 20.64 -14.03
N GLY A 248 -17.27 20.84 -14.18
CA GLY A 248 -17.88 22.07 -14.68
C GLY A 248 -17.41 23.37 -14.01
N ASN A 249 -17.42 24.48 -14.78
CA ASN A 249 -17.18 25.90 -14.45
C ASN A 249 -16.15 26.29 -13.37
N LEU A 250 -15.28 25.38 -12.94
CA LEU A 250 -14.15 25.70 -12.08
C LEU A 250 -13.03 26.23 -12.95
N ARG A 251 -12.71 27.51 -12.78
CA ARG A 251 -11.56 28.13 -13.44
C ARG A 251 -10.29 27.48 -12.89
N ARG A 252 -9.57 26.78 -13.74
CA ARG A 252 -8.26 26.21 -13.39
C ARG A 252 -7.24 27.34 -13.27
N PHE A 253 -6.64 27.48 -12.10
CA PHE A 253 -5.54 28.42 -11.88
C PHE A 253 -4.20 27.73 -12.14
N GLN A 254 -3.26 28.44 -12.78
CA GLN A 254 -1.90 27.95 -12.88
C GLN A 254 -1.22 28.11 -11.52
N PHE A 255 -0.24 27.25 -11.23
CA PHE A 255 0.53 27.33 -10.00
C PHE A 255 1.18 28.72 -9.80
N LYS A 256 1.60 29.36 -10.89
CA LYS A 256 2.15 30.73 -10.88
C LYS A 256 1.13 31.77 -10.40
N ASP A 257 -0.14 31.62 -10.79
CA ASP A 257 -1.21 32.53 -10.37
C ASP A 257 -1.45 32.40 -8.85
N LEU A 258 -1.42 31.16 -8.34
CA LEU A 258 -1.54 30.88 -6.92
C LEU A 258 -0.35 31.43 -6.12
N GLN A 259 0.87 31.33 -6.64
CA GLN A 259 2.05 31.93 -6.02
C GLN A 259 1.95 33.45 -5.94
N ILE A 260 1.48 34.12 -6.99
CA ILE A 260 1.30 35.58 -6.98
C ILE A 260 0.23 35.96 -5.95
N ALA A 261 -0.93 35.29 -5.98
CA ALA A 261 -2.05 35.58 -5.10
C ALA A 261 -1.71 35.37 -3.61
N THR A 262 -0.94 34.34 -3.30
CA THR A 262 -0.56 34.00 -1.92
C THR A 262 0.73 34.67 -1.45
N ASN A 263 1.33 35.54 -2.27
CA ASN A 263 2.66 36.12 -2.04
C ASN A 263 3.71 35.04 -1.70
N ASN A 264 3.81 34.07 -2.62
CA ASN A 264 4.62 32.86 -2.54
C ASN A 264 4.32 32.03 -1.28
N PHE A 265 3.02 31.79 -1.02
CA PHE A 265 2.55 31.03 0.13
C PHE A 265 3.08 31.61 1.46
N SER A 266 2.96 32.94 1.61
CA SER A 266 3.37 33.63 2.83
C SER A 266 2.49 33.23 4.01
N ASN A 267 3.09 33.03 5.19
CA ASN A 267 2.37 32.73 6.44
C ASN A 267 1.29 33.76 6.80
N LYS A 268 1.35 34.98 6.24
CA LYS A 268 0.35 36.04 6.43
C LYS A 268 -0.97 35.77 5.71
N ASN A 269 -0.96 34.90 4.71
CA ASN A 269 -2.11 34.57 3.86
C ASN A 269 -2.66 33.17 4.17
N ILE A 270 -2.42 32.65 5.38
CA ILE A 270 -2.93 31.34 5.79
C ILE A 270 -4.35 31.50 6.31
N LEU A 271 -5.29 30.80 5.68
CA LEU A 271 -6.69 30.70 6.08
C LEU A 271 -6.91 29.63 7.16
N GLY A 272 -6.05 28.61 7.22
CA GLY A 272 -6.14 27.57 8.25
C GLY A 272 -4.89 26.70 8.34
N LYS A 273 -4.64 26.11 9.52
CA LYS A 273 -3.55 25.14 9.74
C LYS A 273 -4.12 23.87 10.35
N GLY A 274 -3.75 22.72 9.79
CA GLY A 274 -4.08 21.41 10.33
C GLY A 274 -2.83 20.54 10.50
N GLY A 275 -3.00 19.33 11.06
CA GLY A 275 -1.90 18.39 11.29
C GLY A 275 -1.12 17.97 10.02
N PHE A 276 -1.68 18.24 8.83
CA PHE A 276 -1.13 17.82 7.54
C PHE A 276 -0.79 18.99 6.61
N GLY A 277 -0.93 20.25 7.04
CA GLY A 277 -0.52 21.39 6.23
C GLY A 277 -1.25 22.69 6.50
N ASN A 278 -0.94 23.68 5.66
CA ASN A 278 -1.52 25.01 5.69
C ASN A 278 -2.46 25.19 4.50
N VAL A 279 -3.63 25.78 4.75
CA VAL A 279 -4.56 26.27 3.75
C VAL A 279 -4.27 27.76 3.55
N TYR A 280 -3.99 28.17 2.32
CA TYR A 280 -3.78 29.56 1.91
C TYR A 280 -4.98 30.06 1.09
#